data_AF-A0A538D7G6-F1
#
_entry.id   AF-A0A538D7G6-F1
#
_cell.length_a   1.000
_cell.length_b   1.000
_cell.length_c   1.000
_cell.angle_alpha   90.00
_cell.angle_beta   90.00
_cell.angle_gamma   90.00
#
_symmetry.space_group_name_H-M   'P 1'
#
loop_
_entity.id
_entity.type
_entity.pdbx_description
1 polymer ?
#
loop_
_entity_poly.entity_id
_entity_poly.type
_entity_poly.pdbx_seq_one_letter_code
_entity_poly.pdbx_strand_id
1 'polypeptide(L)'
;GRAILAEHPDSPGSLGIAISEAVEDAAQRDDTAYSLGSVLNHVLLHQTVIGQEALAQMDMAGAFPNVVIGCVGGGSNFAGLAFPFLREKIAGREIDVLACEPAACPTLTRGIFAYDFGDTSKLTPLVAMHTLGHDFVPAPIHAGGLRYHGVAPLISQLVRDGLIRADAYLQNDVFASAVQFAGSEGIIPAPEAAHAIHGALQVAKQADEAGEERTILFNLSGHGHFDMGAYDKYFAGELEDVALDEDEMRRALDAIEGLPTPA
;
A
#
# COMPACT_ATOMS: atom_id res chain seq x y z
N GLY A 1 7.51 22.50 5.54
CA GLY A 1 8.78 22.27 6.28
C GLY A 1 9.02 23.24 7.42
N ARG A 2 9.30 24.54 7.15
CA ARG A 2 9.73 25.49 8.21
C ARG A 2 8.80 25.56 9.43
N ALA A 3 7.49 25.56 9.23
CA ALA A 3 6.52 25.57 10.33
C ALA A 3 6.60 24.28 11.18
N ILE A 4 6.66 23.12 10.53
CA ILE A 4 6.74 21.82 11.19
C ILE A 4 8.04 21.71 12.01
N LEU A 5 9.18 22.14 11.49
CA LEU A 5 10.45 22.11 12.23
C LEU A 5 10.50 23.13 13.38
N ALA A 6 9.72 24.20 13.32
CA ALA A 6 9.61 25.15 14.43
C ALA A 6 8.86 24.55 15.63
N GLU A 7 7.87 23.70 15.38
CA GLU A 7 7.07 23.02 16.41
C GLU A 7 7.69 21.68 16.84
N HIS A 8 8.23 20.92 15.88
CA HIS A 8 8.86 19.62 16.05
C HIS A 8 10.25 19.58 15.39
N PRO A 9 11.30 20.08 16.07
CA PRO A 9 12.65 20.16 15.52
C PRO A 9 13.23 18.81 15.07
N ASP A 10 12.82 17.72 15.73
CA ASP A 10 13.28 16.36 15.45
C ASP A 10 12.30 15.57 14.57
N SER A 11 11.40 16.25 13.83
CA SER A 11 10.43 15.59 12.95
C SER A 11 11.14 14.72 11.92
N PRO A 12 10.81 13.41 11.82
CA PRO A 12 11.37 12.52 10.80
C PRO A 12 10.78 12.78 9.41
N GLY A 13 9.77 13.65 9.31
CA GLY A 13 8.97 13.86 8.11
C GLY A 13 7.91 12.78 7.89
N SER A 14 7.01 13.04 6.94
CA SER A 14 6.00 12.10 6.46
C SER A 14 5.79 12.32 4.96
N LEU A 15 5.14 11.37 4.27
CA LEU A 15 4.83 11.55 2.85
C LEU A 15 3.87 12.74 2.63
N GLY A 16 2.91 12.93 3.54
CA GLY A 16 1.99 14.07 3.49
C GLY A 16 2.73 15.41 3.59
N ILE A 17 3.75 15.52 4.45
CA ILE A 17 4.60 16.72 4.56
C ILE A 17 5.36 16.96 3.25
N ALA A 18 5.96 15.91 2.68
CA ALA A 18 6.69 16.02 1.42
C ALA A 18 5.78 16.43 0.24
N ILE A 19 4.54 15.94 0.19
CA ILE A 19 3.54 16.36 -0.81
C ILE A 19 3.23 17.85 -0.63
N SER A 20 2.96 18.29 0.59
CA SER A 20 2.68 19.71 0.87
C SER A 20 3.80 20.63 0.38
N GLU A 21 5.05 20.32 0.69
CA GLU A 21 6.19 21.15 0.30
C GLU A 21 6.42 21.15 -1.21
N ALA A 22 6.22 20.01 -1.88
CA ALA A 22 6.33 19.92 -3.33
C ALA A 22 5.22 20.70 -4.06
N VAL A 23 3.98 20.66 -3.55
CA VAL A 23 2.86 21.45 -4.07
C VAL A 23 3.10 22.93 -3.84
N GLU A 24 3.57 23.33 -2.64
CA GLU A 24 3.91 24.71 -2.31
C GLU A 24 5.01 25.28 -3.23
N ASP A 25 6.10 24.52 -3.46
CA ASP A 25 7.19 24.95 -4.36
C ASP A 25 6.73 25.08 -5.82
N ALA A 26 6.01 24.08 -6.33
CA ALA A 26 5.52 24.10 -7.71
C ALA A 26 4.50 25.23 -7.94
N ALA A 27 3.60 25.49 -6.99
CA ALA A 27 2.59 26.53 -7.11
C ALA A 27 3.17 27.95 -7.16
N GLN A 28 4.42 28.15 -6.71
CA GLN A 28 5.13 29.43 -6.75
C GLN A 28 5.87 29.67 -8.06
N ARG A 29 5.80 28.72 -9.02
CA ARG A 29 6.64 28.70 -10.21
C ARG A 29 5.82 28.48 -11.48
N ASP A 30 5.87 29.44 -12.40
CA ASP A 30 5.16 29.32 -13.69
C ASP A 30 5.76 28.26 -14.64
N ASP A 31 6.99 27.82 -14.39
CA ASP A 31 7.76 26.89 -15.23
C ASP A 31 7.64 25.42 -14.80
N THR A 32 6.89 25.14 -13.74
CA THR A 32 6.91 23.86 -13.04
C THR A 32 5.49 23.36 -12.79
N ALA A 33 5.28 22.05 -12.94
CA ALA A 33 4.04 21.39 -12.56
C ALA A 33 4.33 20.27 -11.57
N TYR A 34 3.46 20.12 -10.57
CA TYR A 34 3.54 19.00 -9.64
C TYR A 34 2.82 17.77 -10.22
N SER A 35 3.48 16.61 -10.15
CA SER A 35 2.91 15.32 -10.56
C SER A 35 2.74 14.42 -9.34
N LEU A 36 1.50 14.25 -8.88
CA LEU A 36 1.21 13.34 -7.76
C LEU A 36 1.34 11.89 -8.22
N GLY A 37 2.23 11.12 -7.58
CA GLY A 37 2.66 9.80 -8.06
C GLY A 37 1.81 8.60 -7.63
N SER A 38 0.71 8.79 -6.90
CA SER A 38 -0.16 7.71 -6.41
C SER A 38 -1.56 8.21 -6.06
N VAL A 39 -2.42 7.30 -5.56
CA VAL A 39 -3.78 7.54 -5.02
C VAL A 39 -4.82 8.00 -6.04
N LEU A 40 -4.46 8.89 -6.96
CA LEU A 40 -5.39 9.48 -7.93
C LEU A 40 -5.80 8.49 -9.01
N ASN A 41 -7.06 8.57 -9.42
CA ASN A 41 -7.65 7.67 -10.40
C ASN A 41 -6.85 7.59 -11.72
N HIS A 42 -6.26 8.69 -12.18
CA HIS A 42 -5.46 8.67 -13.41
C HIS A 42 -4.15 7.91 -13.24
N VAL A 43 -3.52 7.94 -12.05
CA VAL A 43 -2.32 7.14 -11.77
C VAL A 43 -2.67 5.66 -11.77
N LEU A 44 -3.79 5.30 -11.12
CA LEU A 44 -4.30 3.92 -11.13
C LEU A 44 -4.58 3.46 -12.57
N LEU A 45 -5.21 4.29 -13.39
CA LEU A 45 -5.45 4.02 -14.80
C LEU A 45 -4.15 3.77 -15.57
N HIS A 46 -3.14 4.64 -15.42
CA HIS A 46 -1.85 4.47 -16.09
C HIS A 46 -1.16 3.15 -15.70
N GLN A 47 -1.29 2.75 -14.43
CA GLN A 47 -0.72 1.51 -13.93
C GLN A 47 -1.46 0.25 -14.40
N THR A 48 -2.67 0.36 -14.97
CA THR A 48 -3.43 -0.82 -15.46
C THR A 48 -2.73 -1.60 -16.56
N VAL A 49 -1.70 -1.03 -17.19
CA VAL A 49 -0.83 -1.76 -18.11
C VAL A 49 -0.28 -3.04 -17.47
N ILE A 50 0.03 -3.02 -16.16
CA ILE A 50 0.53 -4.19 -15.41
C ILE A 50 -0.47 -5.35 -15.49
N GLY A 51 -1.73 -5.11 -15.13
CA GLY A 51 -2.76 -6.16 -15.13
C GLY A 51 -3.23 -6.54 -16.54
N GLN A 52 -3.18 -5.63 -17.50
CA GLN A 52 -3.49 -5.94 -18.90
C GLN A 52 -2.45 -6.89 -19.51
N GLU A 53 -1.16 -6.63 -19.27
CA GLU A 53 -0.07 -7.51 -19.67
C GLU A 53 -0.16 -8.86 -18.94
N ALA A 54 -0.42 -8.84 -17.62
CA ALA A 54 -0.57 -10.06 -16.83
C ALA A 54 -1.72 -10.94 -17.33
N LEU A 55 -2.88 -10.37 -17.69
CA LEU A 55 -3.99 -11.15 -18.28
C LEU A 55 -3.57 -11.84 -19.58
N ALA A 56 -2.86 -11.13 -20.46
CA ALA A 56 -2.37 -11.70 -21.72
C ALA A 56 -1.34 -12.82 -21.46
N GLN A 57 -0.43 -12.62 -20.50
CA GLN A 57 0.57 -13.61 -20.13
C GLN A 57 -0.04 -14.85 -19.47
N MET A 58 -1.09 -14.69 -18.65
CA MET A 58 -1.83 -15.81 -18.07
C MET A 58 -2.53 -16.65 -19.15
N ASP A 59 -3.13 -16.00 -20.16
CA ASP A 59 -3.73 -16.68 -21.32
C ASP A 59 -2.66 -17.45 -22.12
N MET A 60 -1.49 -16.86 -22.36
CA MET A 60 -0.35 -17.54 -23.01
C MET A 60 0.12 -18.77 -22.22
N ALA A 61 0.02 -18.73 -20.89
CA ALA A 61 0.36 -19.84 -20.01
C ALA A 61 -0.77 -20.89 -19.89
N GLY A 62 -1.95 -20.64 -20.47
CA GLY A 62 -3.12 -21.50 -20.32
C GLY A 62 -3.64 -21.54 -18.87
N ALA A 63 -3.40 -20.48 -18.09
CA ALA A 63 -3.70 -20.40 -16.68
C ALA A 63 -4.62 -19.22 -16.36
N PHE A 64 -5.30 -19.27 -15.21
CA PHE A 64 -6.08 -18.14 -14.69
C PHE A 64 -6.00 -18.14 -13.16
N PRO A 65 -5.78 -16.99 -12.51
CA PRO A 65 -5.52 -16.98 -11.08
C PRO A 65 -6.79 -17.27 -10.26
N ASN A 66 -6.63 -18.07 -9.20
CA ASN A 66 -7.63 -18.18 -8.14
C ASN A 66 -7.57 -16.97 -7.21
N VAL A 67 -6.38 -16.37 -7.05
CA VAL A 67 -6.16 -15.17 -6.24
C VAL A 67 -5.20 -14.20 -6.93
N VAL A 68 -5.48 -12.91 -6.81
CA VAL A 68 -4.61 -11.80 -7.23
C VAL A 68 -4.18 -11.00 -6.01
N ILE A 69 -2.86 -10.86 -5.81
CA ILE A 69 -2.27 -10.30 -4.59
C ILE A 69 -1.38 -9.11 -4.92
N GLY A 70 -1.41 -8.05 -4.11
CA GLY A 70 -0.41 -6.99 -4.23
C GLY A 70 -0.32 -6.12 -2.98
N CYS A 71 0.80 -5.41 -2.84
CA CYS A 71 1.05 -4.55 -1.69
C CYS A 71 0.38 -3.18 -1.83
N VAL A 72 -0.12 -2.62 -0.73
CA VAL A 72 -0.85 -1.35 -0.71
C VAL A 72 -0.17 -0.33 0.20
N GLY A 73 0.36 0.72 -0.43
CA GLY A 73 0.63 2.01 0.20
C GLY A 73 -0.52 2.95 -0.19
N GLY A 74 -0.29 3.86 -1.14
CA GLY A 74 -1.41 4.58 -1.79
C GLY A 74 -2.23 3.72 -2.78
N GLY A 75 -1.74 2.53 -3.14
CA GLY A 75 -2.47 1.50 -3.88
C GLY A 75 -2.30 1.47 -5.41
N SER A 76 -1.51 2.36 -6.01
CA SER A 76 -1.37 2.44 -7.48
C SER A 76 -0.87 1.14 -8.13
N ASN A 77 0.19 0.52 -7.60
CA ASN A 77 0.71 -0.76 -8.11
C ASN A 77 -0.32 -1.91 -7.99
N PHE A 78 -1.04 -1.95 -6.87
CA PHE A 78 -2.03 -2.98 -6.57
C PHE A 78 -3.23 -2.85 -7.52
N ALA A 79 -3.79 -1.64 -7.67
CA ALA A 79 -4.84 -1.39 -8.67
C ALA A 79 -4.36 -1.68 -10.09
N GLY A 80 -3.11 -1.31 -10.41
CA GLY A 80 -2.50 -1.58 -11.71
C GLY A 80 -2.55 -3.05 -12.09
N LEU A 81 -2.22 -3.95 -11.16
CA LEU A 81 -2.37 -5.39 -11.36
C LEU A 81 -3.85 -5.81 -11.27
N ALA A 82 -4.54 -5.46 -10.19
CA ALA A 82 -5.80 -6.09 -9.79
C ALA A 82 -7.03 -5.60 -10.56
N PHE A 83 -7.08 -4.34 -11.03
CA PHE A 83 -8.29 -3.79 -11.66
C PHE A 83 -8.71 -4.53 -12.93
N PRO A 84 -7.78 -4.92 -13.83
CA PRO A 84 -8.13 -5.79 -14.96
C PRO A 84 -8.71 -7.15 -14.54
N PHE A 85 -8.25 -7.76 -13.45
CA PHE A 85 -8.83 -9.01 -12.93
C PHE A 85 -10.16 -8.79 -12.20
N LEU A 86 -10.34 -7.66 -11.52
CA LEU A 86 -11.61 -7.27 -10.92
C LEU A 86 -12.70 -7.08 -11.98
N ARG A 87 -12.36 -6.57 -13.17
CA ARG A 87 -13.29 -6.57 -14.32
C ARG A 87 -13.80 -7.98 -14.61
N GLU A 88 -12.91 -8.96 -14.65
CA GLU A 88 -13.28 -10.36 -14.88
C GLU A 88 -14.12 -10.93 -13.72
N LYS A 89 -13.78 -10.58 -12.46
CA LYS A 89 -14.57 -10.95 -11.28
C LYS A 89 -16.00 -10.41 -11.37
N ILE A 90 -16.16 -9.13 -11.69
CA ILE A 90 -17.46 -8.47 -11.88
C ILE A 90 -18.24 -9.10 -13.05
N ALA A 91 -17.55 -9.59 -14.08
CA ALA A 91 -18.14 -10.33 -15.19
C ALA A 91 -18.54 -11.78 -14.83
N GLY A 92 -18.32 -12.22 -13.59
CA GLY A 92 -18.74 -13.52 -13.07
C GLY A 92 -17.63 -14.56 -12.92
N ARG A 93 -16.36 -14.19 -13.02
CA ARG A 93 -15.26 -15.10 -12.65
C ARG A 93 -15.07 -15.17 -11.13
N GLU A 94 -14.83 -16.37 -10.62
CA GLU A 94 -14.47 -16.57 -9.22
C GLU A 94 -12.98 -16.32 -9.02
N ILE A 95 -12.65 -15.16 -8.43
CA ILE A 95 -11.28 -14.70 -8.17
C ILE A 95 -11.26 -14.03 -6.80
N ASP A 96 -10.34 -14.41 -5.93
CA ASP A 96 -10.04 -13.66 -4.71
C ASP A 96 -9.05 -12.52 -5.01
N VAL A 97 -9.18 -11.39 -4.31
CA VAL A 97 -8.32 -10.22 -4.52
C VAL A 97 -7.86 -9.71 -3.17
N LEU A 98 -6.55 -9.82 -2.92
CA LEU A 98 -5.93 -9.55 -1.62
C LEU A 98 -4.97 -8.37 -1.70
N ALA A 99 -5.29 -7.31 -0.95
CA ALA A 99 -4.40 -6.21 -0.64
C ALA A 99 -3.56 -6.53 0.61
N CYS A 100 -2.23 -6.45 0.51
CA CYS A 100 -1.33 -6.65 1.65
C CYS A 100 -0.74 -5.31 2.11
N GLU A 101 -0.84 -5.00 3.40
CA GLU A 101 -0.35 -3.75 3.99
C GLU A 101 0.46 -4.02 5.28
N PRO A 102 1.23 -3.05 5.81
CA PRO A 102 1.95 -3.25 7.06
C PRO A 102 1.00 -3.05 8.25
N ALA A 103 1.17 -3.85 9.30
CA ALA A 103 0.48 -3.65 10.58
C ALA A 103 0.85 -2.31 11.25
N ALA A 104 2.00 -1.72 10.88
CA ALA A 104 2.43 -0.39 11.30
C ALA A 104 1.65 0.74 10.61
N CYS A 105 1.05 0.50 9.43
CA CYS A 105 0.19 1.44 8.71
C CYS A 105 -1.05 0.72 8.14
N PRO A 106 -1.94 0.20 9.02
CA PRO A 106 -3.04 -0.70 8.67
C PRO A 106 -4.25 0.06 8.10
N THR A 107 -4.07 0.74 6.98
CA THR A 107 -5.04 1.71 6.44
C THR A 107 -6.34 1.07 5.96
N LEU A 108 -6.27 -0.05 5.23
CA LEU A 108 -7.46 -0.78 4.75
C LEU A 108 -8.09 -1.66 5.82
N THR A 109 -7.28 -2.23 6.72
CA THR A 109 -7.76 -3.18 7.74
C THR A 109 -8.29 -2.52 9.00
N ARG A 110 -7.79 -1.33 9.37
CA ARG A 110 -8.17 -0.62 10.59
C ARG A 110 -8.53 0.86 10.40
N GLY A 111 -8.12 1.48 9.30
CA GLY A 111 -8.50 2.86 8.98
C GLY A 111 -10.01 3.01 8.72
N ILE A 112 -10.49 4.24 8.80
CA ILE A 112 -11.91 4.55 8.55
C ILE A 112 -12.11 5.06 7.14
N PHE A 113 -13.27 4.80 6.55
CA PHE A 113 -13.67 5.42 5.29
C PHE A 113 -14.27 6.81 5.53
N ALA A 114 -13.54 7.86 5.18
CA ALA A 114 -13.93 9.25 5.40
C ALA A 114 -13.46 10.16 4.25
N TYR A 115 -13.96 11.40 4.22
CA TYR A 115 -13.28 12.43 3.43
C TYR A 115 -12.04 12.88 4.19
N ASP A 116 -10.90 12.90 3.50
CA ASP A 116 -9.64 13.35 4.06
C ASP A 116 -8.76 14.00 2.98
N PHE A 117 -7.74 14.73 3.40
CA PHE A 117 -6.73 15.33 2.55
C PHE A 117 -5.66 14.30 2.16
N GLY A 118 -5.14 14.43 0.94
CA GLY A 118 -4.01 13.64 0.47
C GLY A 118 -2.65 14.14 0.96
N ASP A 119 -2.61 15.30 1.63
CA ASP A 119 -1.41 15.95 2.14
C ASP A 119 -1.64 16.53 3.54
N THR A 120 -0.57 16.66 4.31
CA THR A 120 -0.63 17.14 5.71
C THR A 120 -0.99 18.62 5.79
N SER A 121 -0.77 19.41 4.73
CA SER A 121 -1.05 20.86 4.73
C SER A 121 -2.40 21.22 4.11
N LYS A 122 -3.23 20.22 3.78
CA LYS A 122 -4.61 20.41 3.31
C LYS A 122 -4.69 21.20 1.99
N LEU A 123 -3.67 21.07 1.13
CA LEU A 123 -3.58 21.73 -0.18
C LEU A 123 -4.29 20.95 -1.28
N THR A 124 -4.46 19.64 -1.09
CA THR A 124 -5.22 18.76 -1.97
C THR A 124 -6.73 18.92 -1.75
N PRO A 125 -7.57 18.56 -2.73
CA PRO A 125 -9.00 18.44 -2.47
C PRO A 125 -9.28 17.30 -1.48
N LEU A 126 -10.42 17.38 -0.78
CA LEU A 126 -10.93 16.26 0.02
C LEU A 126 -11.26 15.07 -0.88
N VAL A 127 -10.85 13.89 -0.43
CA VAL A 127 -11.06 12.63 -1.16
C VAL A 127 -11.68 11.60 -0.23
N ALA A 128 -12.72 10.90 -0.70
CA ALA A 128 -13.34 9.81 0.05
C ALA A 128 -12.45 8.55 -0.02
N MET A 129 -11.83 8.18 1.08
CA MET A 129 -10.88 7.07 1.15
C MET A 129 -10.85 6.41 2.52
N HIS A 130 -10.33 5.18 2.59
CA HIS A 130 -9.80 4.67 3.86
C HIS A 130 -8.59 5.51 4.25
N THR A 131 -8.55 5.93 5.52
CA THR A 131 -7.51 6.80 6.06
C THR A 131 -7.21 6.49 7.51
N LEU A 132 -5.95 6.71 7.90
CA LEU A 132 -5.49 6.82 9.29
C LEU A 132 -5.49 8.28 9.80
N GLY A 133 -5.84 9.24 8.94
CA GLY A 133 -5.75 10.69 9.16
C GLY A 133 -4.50 11.29 8.52
N HIS A 134 -4.63 12.44 7.83
CA HIS A 134 -3.52 13.12 7.13
C HIS A 134 -2.35 13.60 8.01
N ASP A 135 -2.57 13.64 9.32
CA ASP A 135 -1.55 13.96 10.33
C ASP A 135 -0.88 12.71 10.92
N PHE A 136 -1.19 11.52 10.41
CA PHE A 136 -0.53 10.27 10.80
C PHE A 136 0.95 10.28 10.37
N VAL A 137 1.83 9.88 11.30
CA VAL A 137 3.26 9.71 11.05
C VAL A 137 3.66 8.28 11.46
N PRO A 138 4.13 7.44 10.51
CA PRO A 138 4.59 6.09 10.83
C PRO A 138 5.75 6.09 11.83
N ALA A 139 5.85 5.03 12.63
CA ALA A 139 6.95 4.85 13.57
C ALA A 139 8.32 4.90 12.84
N PRO A 140 9.33 5.61 13.38
CA PRO A 140 10.65 5.74 12.74
C PRO A 140 11.38 4.42 12.48
N ILE A 141 11.07 3.40 13.29
CA ILE A 141 11.64 2.05 13.20
C ILE A 141 10.96 1.18 12.12
N HIS A 142 9.87 1.66 11.51
CA HIS A 142 9.20 0.94 10.42
C HIS A 142 10.02 0.99 9.13
N ALA A 143 10.50 -0.17 8.69
CA ALA A 143 11.36 -0.32 7.52
C ALA A 143 10.66 -1.01 6.34
N GLY A 144 9.41 -1.48 6.51
CA GLY A 144 8.65 -2.17 5.48
C GLY A 144 8.06 -1.30 4.35
N GLY A 145 8.34 0.01 4.35
CA GLY A 145 7.75 0.93 3.37
C GLY A 145 6.24 1.16 3.59
N LEU A 146 5.47 1.41 2.53
CA LEU A 146 3.99 1.51 2.58
C LEU A 146 3.44 2.47 3.67
N ARG A 147 4.06 3.65 3.75
CA ARG A 147 3.91 4.63 4.85
C ARG A 147 2.78 5.65 4.71
N TYR A 148 2.08 5.64 3.58
CA TYR A 148 1.07 6.65 3.29
C TYR A 148 -0.21 6.39 4.09
N HIS A 149 -0.85 7.45 4.59
CA HIS A 149 -1.97 7.35 5.54
C HIS A 149 -3.30 6.97 4.90
N GLY A 150 -3.44 7.13 3.59
CA GLY A 150 -4.69 6.92 2.86
C GLY A 150 -4.55 5.90 1.74
N VAL A 151 -5.67 5.39 1.21
CA VAL A 151 -5.66 4.49 0.04
C VAL A 151 -6.57 5.02 -1.05
N ALA A 152 -6.18 4.86 -2.32
CA ALA A 152 -6.93 5.34 -3.48
C ALA A 152 -8.46 5.13 -3.34
N PRO A 153 -9.30 6.12 -3.71
CA PRO A 153 -10.74 6.07 -3.51
C PRO A 153 -11.41 4.85 -4.13
N LEU A 154 -10.96 4.48 -5.34
CA LEU A 154 -11.50 3.32 -6.05
C LEU A 154 -11.19 2.02 -5.29
N ILE A 155 -9.97 1.86 -4.78
CA ILE A 155 -9.62 0.68 -3.95
C ILE A 155 -10.46 0.70 -2.67
N SER A 156 -10.56 1.84 -2.02
CA SER A 156 -11.33 2.00 -0.77
C SER A 156 -12.80 1.63 -0.95
N GLN A 157 -13.42 2.06 -2.05
CA GLN A 157 -14.78 1.66 -2.40
C GLN A 157 -14.89 0.15 -2.68
N LEU A 158 -13.96 -0.42 -3.44
CA LEU A 158 -13.96 -1.84 -3.78
C LEU A 158 -13.77 -2.76 -2.56
N VAL A 159 -13.07 -2.29 -1.51
CA VAL A 159 -13.01 -2.96 -0.20
C VAL A 159 -14.37 -2.91 0.49
N ARG A 160 -15.05 -1.74 0.51
CA ARG A 160 -16.41 -1.61 1.09
C ARG A 160 -17.43 -2.47 0.37
N ASP A 161 -17.29 -2.62 -0.95
CA ASP A 161 -18.17 -3.46 -1.77
C ASP A 161 -17.88 -4.97 -1.61
N GLY A 162 -16.86 -5.35 -0.82
CA GLY A 162 -16.47 -6.74 -0.61
C GLY A 162 -15.82 -7.40 -1.83
N LEU A 163 -15.36 -6.61 -2.80
CA LEU A 163 -14.67 -7.11 -3.99
C LEU A 163 -13.17 -7.31 -3.76
N ILE A 164 -12.62 -6.65 -2.74
CA ILE A 164 -11.23 -6.73 -2.30
C ILE A 164 -11.23 -6.98 -0.80
N ARG A 165 -10.39 -7.90 -0.33
CA ARG A 165 -10.05 -8.03 1.09
C ARG A 165 -8.64 -7.53 1.35
N ALA A 166 -8.35 -7.16 2.58
CA ALA A 166 -7.04 -6.68 2.98
C ALA A 166 -6.55 -7.43 4.21
N ASP A 167 -5.24 -7.72 4.24
CA ASP A 167 -4.54 -8.31 5.38
C ASP A 167 -3.34 -7.42 5.73
N ALA A 168 -3.10 -7.24 7.03
CA ALA A 168 -1.98 -6.45 7.55
C ALA A 168 -0.94 -7.36 8.24
N TYR A 169 0.34 -7.16 7.92
CA TYR A 169 1.42 -8.04 8.39
C TYR A 169 2.49 -7.29 9.19
N LEU A 170 3.08 -8.00 10.16
CA LEU A 170 4.23 -7.52 10.92
C LEU A 170 5.51 -7.61 10.08
N GLN A 171 6.41 -6.64 10.25
CA GLN A 171 7.55 -6.52 9.34
C GLN A 171 8.55 -7.66 9.47
N ASN A 172 8.77 -8.25 10.65
CA ASN A 172 9.69 -9.40 10.76
C ASN A 172 9.24 -10.60 9.93
N ASP A 173 7.94 -10.91 9.93
CA ASP A 173 7.37 -12.00 9.12
C ASP A 173 7.48 -11.71 7.61
N VAL A 174 7.28 -10.44 7.23
CA VAL A 174 7.44 -9.96 5.86
C VAL A 174 8.89 -10.12 5.39
N PHE A 175 9.87 -9.69 6.19
CA PHE A 175 11.29 -9.85 5.86
C PHE A 175 11.73 -11.31 5.84
N ALA A 176 11.22 -12.15 6.74
CA ALA A 176 11.47 -13.59 6.69
C ALA A 176 11.02 -14.20 5.36
N SER A 177 9.83 -13.79 4.89
CA SER A 177 9.28 -14.23 3.60
C SER A 177 10.07 -13.68 2.41
N ALA A 178 10.56 -12.45 2.51
CA ALA A 178 11.43 -11.85 1.50
C ALA A 178 12.76 -12.61 1.35
N VAL A 179 13.37 -12.98 2.48
CA VAL A 179 14.63 -13.77 2.49
C VAL A 179 14.40 -15.16 1.93
N GLN A 180 13.30 -15.82 2.29
CA GLN A 180 12.91 -17.10 1.70
C GLN A 180 12.73 -16.99 0.19
N PHE A 181 12.00 -15.97 -0.29
CA PHE A 181 11.78 -15.74 -1.71
C PHE A 181 13.09 -15.48 -2.46
N ALA A 182 13.95 -14.62 -1.93
CA ALA A 182 15.25 -14.33 -2.54
C ALA A 182 16.15 -15.58 -2.61
N GLY A 183 16.12 -16.43 -1.58
CA GLY A 183 16.86 -17.69 -1.56
C GLY A 183 16.34 -18.74 -2.54
N SER A 184 15.04 -18.73 -2.85
CA SER A 184 14.41 -19.68 -3.78
C SER A 184 14.41 -19.20 -5.23
N GLU A 185 14.10 -17.93 -5.47
CA GLU A 185 13.86 -17.35 -6.80
C GLU A 185 15.02 -16.48 -7.31
N GLY A 186 15.99 -16.14 -6.45
CA GLY A 186 17.17 -15.35 -6.83
C GLY A 186 16.93 -13.85 -7.06
N ILE A 187 15.73 -13.34 -6.74
CA ILE A 187 15.39 -11.91 -6.82
C ILE A 187 15.24 -11.35 -5.41
N ILE A 188 15.96 -10.28 -5.10
CA ILE A 188 15.80 -9.53 -3.84
C ILE A 188 14.63 -8.57 -4.00
N PRO A 189 13.49 -8.77 -3.31
CA PRO A 189 12.32 -7.91 -3.46
C PRO A 189 12.48 -6.60 -2.67
N ALA A 190 11.78 -5.55 -3.09
CA ALA A 190 11.65 -4.35 -2.25
C ALA A 190 10.87 -4.70 -0.95
N PRO A 191 11.13 -4.04 0.20
CA PRO A 191 10.36 -4.25 1.43
C PRO A 191 8.85 -4.08 1.24
N GLU A 192 8.42 -3.18 0.37
CA GLU A 192 7.01 -3.01 -0.02
C GLU A 192 6.48 -4.27 -0.70
N ALA A 193 7.17 -4.76 -1.73
CA ALA A 193 6.77 -5.94 -2.50
C ALA A 193 6.78 -7.22 -1.66
N ALA A 194 7.64 -7.28 -0.64
CA ALA A 194 7.69 -8.38 0.31
C ALA A 194 6.37 -8.61 1.05
N HIS A 195 5.51 -7.59 1.21
CA HIS A 195 4.18 -7.77 1.80
C HIS A 195 3.29 -8.65 0.91
N ALA A 196 3.36 -8.47 -0.41
CA ALA A 196 2.62 -9.30 -1.36
C ALA A 196 3.19 -10.72 -1.44
N ILE A 197 4.51 -10.86 -1.36
CA ILE A 197 5.18 -12.17 -1.26
C ILE A 197 4.73 -12.91 -0.01
N HIS A 198 4.74 -12.24 1.14
CA HIS A 198 4.27 -12.82 2.40
C HIS A 198 2.82 -13.28 2.28
N GLY A 199 1.91 -12.43 1.76
CA GLY A 199 0.53 -12.81 1.50
C GLY A 199 0.39 -14.01 0.55
N ALA A 200 1.20 -14.07 -0.51
CA ALA A 200 1.22 -15.21 -1.43
C ALA A 200 1.66 -16.51 -0.74
N LEU A 201 2.69 -16.46 0.11
CA LEU A 201 3.13 -17.61 0.90
C LEU A 201 2.06 -18.07 1.90
N GLN A 202 1.33 -17.15 2.53
CA GLN A 202 0.21 -17.51 3.41
C GLN A 202 -0.91 -18.21 2.65
N VAL A 203 -1.28 -17.70 1.46
CA VAL A 203 -2.30 -18.34 0.63
C VAL A 203 -1.84 -19.71 0.13
N ALA A 204 -0.58 -19.86 -0.27
CA ALA A 204 -0.02 -21.15 -0.66
C ALA A 204 -0.08 -22.17 0.48
N LYS A 205 0.35 -21.77 1.69
CA LYS A 205 0.28 -22.60 2.89
C LYS A 205 -1.16 -23.03 3.21
N GLN A 206 -2.11 -22.13 3.13
CA GLN A 206 -3.54 -22.45 3.34
C GLN A 206 -4.06 -23.45 2.30
N ALA A 207 -3.61 -23.33 1.04
CA ALA A 207 -3.96 -24.28 -0.02
C ALA A 207 -3.39 -25.68 0.27
N ASP A 208 -2.13 -25.76 0.72
CA ASP A 208 -1.50 -27.02 1.13
C ASP A 208 -2.24 -27.68 2.30
N GLU A 209 -2.61 -26.90 3.32
CA GLU A 209 -3.37 -27.38 4.48
C GLU A 209 -4.78 -27.87 4.10
N ALA A 210 -5.39 -27.27 3.08
CA ALA A 210 -6.68 -27.68 2.53
C ALA A 210 -6.58 -28.83 1.51
N GLY A 211 -5.37 -29.16 1.04
CA GLY A 211 -5.16 -30.13 -0.04
C GLY A 211 -5.69 -29.63 -1.40
N GLU A 212 -5.67 -28.33 -1.63
CA GLU A 212 -6.19 -27.67 -2.83
C GLU A 212 -5.06 -27.16 -3.73
N GLU A 213 -5.20 -27.34 -5.05
CA GLU A 213 -4.34 -26.67 -6.01
C GLU A 213 -4.86 -25.26 -6.27
N ARG A 214 -3.99 -24.24 -6.14
CA ARG A 214 -4.35 -22.84 -6.41
C ARG A 214 -3.29 -22.16 -7.27
N THR A 215 -3.77 -21.44 -8.27
CA THR A 215 -2.95 -20.49 -9.05
C THR A 215 -2.95 -19.13 -8.35
N ILE A 216 -1.77 -18.68 -7.92
CA ILE A 216 -1.56 -17.42 -7.22
C ILE A 216 -0.83 -16.45 -8.14
N LEU A 217 -1.45 -15.31 -8.44
CA LEU A 217 -0.80 -14.20 -9.14
C LEU A 217 -0.52 -13.09 -8.14
N PHE A 218 0.73 -12.63 -8.02
CA PHE A 218 1.07 -11.51 -7.17
C PHE A 218 1.92 -10.46 -7.91
N ASN A 219 1.84 -9.21 -7.48
CA ASN A 219 2.65 -8.13 -8.03
C ASN A 219 3.99 -8.01 -7.29
N LEU A 220 5.10 -8.39 -7.95
CA LEU A 220 6.45 -8.03 -7.50
C LEU A 220 6.74 -6.58 -7.89
N SER A 221 6.25 -5.63 -7.09
CA SER A 221 6.20 -4.20 -7.43
C SER A 221 7.56 -3.50 -7.53
N GLY A 222 8.65 -4.13 -7.05
CA GLY A 222 10.01 -3.57 -7.12
C GLY A 222 11.07 -4.51 -6.56
N HIS A 223 12.34 -4.19 -6.86
CA HIS A 223 13.52 -4.91 -6.35
C HIS A 223 14.16 -4.14 -5.18
N GLY A 224 14.75 -4.86 -4.24
CA GLY A 224 15.28 -4.29 -2.98
C GLY A 224 16.75 -3.89 -3.02
N HIS A 225 17.34 -3.72 -4.21
CA HIS A 225 18.80 -3.47 -4.32
C HIS A 225 19.23 -2.13 -3.69
N PHE A 226 18.30 -1.19 -3.56
CA PHE A 226 18.52 0.11 -2.93
C PHE A 226 17.94 0.19 -1.51
N ASP A 227 17.38 -0.91 -1.00
CA ASP A 227 16.73 -1.01 0.30
C ASP A 227 17.52 -1.90 1.28
N MET A 228 18.80 -2.15 0.98
CA MET A 228 19.65 -3.06 1.74
C MET A 228 19.78 -2.68 3.21
N GLY A 229 19.68 -1.40 3.55
CA GLY A 229 19.70 -0.96 4.96
C GLY A 229 18.54 -1.52 5.79
N ALA A 230 17.38 -1.82 5.18
CA ALA A 230 16.27 -2.48 5.86
C ALA A 230 16.57 -3.96 6.09
N TYR A 231 17.14 -4.63 5.10
CA TYR A 231 17.60 -6.01 5.22
C TYR A 231 18.74 -6.18 6.23
N ASP A 232 19.69 -5.25 6.27
CA ASP A 232 20.80 -5.26 7.23
C ASP A 232 20.26 -5.22 8.67
N LYS A 233 19.27 -4.36 8.95
CA LYS A 233 18.59 -4.30 10.26
C LYS A 233 17.88 -5.61 10.60
N TYR A 234 17.20 -6.22 9.62
CA TYR A 234 16.57 -7.53 9.80
C TYR A 234 17.61 -8.61 10.16
N PHE A 235 18.71 -8.70 9.41
CA PHE A 235 19.77 -9.68 9.67
C PHE A 235 20.54 -9.41 10.98
N ALA A 236 20.64 -8.15 11.40
CA ALA A 236 21.21 -7.77 12.70
C ALA A 236 20.28 -8.05 13.88
N GLY A 237 19.01 -8.41 13.64
CA GLY A 237 18.00 -8.58 14.69
C GLY A 237 17.56 -7.25 15.33
N GLU A 238 17.73 -6.14 14.61
CA GLU A 238 17.41 -4.78 15.05
C GLU A 238 16.02 -4.32 14.59
N LEU A 239 15.32 -5.16 13.80
CA LEU A 239 13.99 -4.87 13.31
C LEU A 239 12.94 -5.21 14.39
N GLU A 240 12.29 -4.20 14.94
CA GLU A 240 11.22 -4.39 15.94
C GLU A 240 9.85 -4.47 15.27
N ASP A 241 9.00 -5.40 15.70
CA ASP A 241 7.62 -5.44 15.22
C ASP A 241 6.80 -4.28 15.78
N VAL A 242 6.20 -3.52 14.88
CA VAL A 242 5.33 -2.39 15.21
C VAL A 242 3.97 -2.62 14.60
N ALA A 243 2.95 -2.62 15.46
CA ALA A 243 1.57 -2.43 15.07
C ALA A 243 1.14 -1.01 15.44
N LEU A 244 0.24 -0.40 14.65
CA LEU A 244 -0.30 0.91 14.98
C LEU A 244 -1.04 0.86 16.33
N ASP A 245 -0.62 1.71 17.26
CA ASP A 245 -1.26 1.86 18.56
C ASP A 245 -2.63 2.56 18.45
N GLU A 246 -3.57 2.18 19.33
CA GLU A 246 -4.95 2.71 19.34
C GLU A 246 -5.00 4.20 19.71
N ASP A 247 -4.16 4.66 20.65
CA ASP A 247 -4.14 6.06 21.06
C ASP A 247 -3.56 6.95 19.96
N GLU A 248 -2.53 6.47 19.26
CA GLU A 248 -1.97 7.17 18.10
C GLU A 248 -2.95 7.20 16.92
N MET A 249 -3.66 6.10 16.66
CA MET A 249 -4.71 6.07 15.63
C MET A 249 -5.82 7.08 15.96
N ARG A 250 -6.30 7.12 17.21
CA ARG A 250 -7.32 8.09 17.62
C ARG A 250 -6.83 9.53 17.46
N ARG A 251 -5.61 9.83 17.91
CA ARG A 251 -4.99 11.16 17.76
C ARG A 251 -4.91 11.58 16.29
N ALA A 252 -4.51 10.67 15.40
CA ALA A 252 -4.41 10.97 13.98
C ALA A 252 -5.80 11.21 13.34
N LEU A 253 -6.82 10.49 13.80
CA LEU A 253 -8.21 10.67 13.34
C LEU A 253 -8.87 11.95 13.87
N ASP A 254 -8.40 12.53 14.97
CA ASP A 254 -8.89 13.85 15.42
C ASP A 254 -8.66 14.94 14.35
N ALA A 255 -7.64 14.77 13.49
CA ALA A 255 -7.33 15.71 12.41
C ALA A 255 -8.44 15.82 11.34
N ILE A 256 -9.29 14.80 11.24
CA ILE A 256 -10.40 14.73 10.27
C ILE A 256 -11.76 15.00 10.92
N GLU A 257 -11.79 15.33 12.21
CA GLU A 257 -13.03 15.71 12.90
C GLU A 257 -13.63 16.97 12.25
N GLY A 258 -14.93 16.93 11.96
CA GLY A 258 -15.66 18.04 11.34
C GLY A 258 -15.57 18.10 9.81
N LEU A 259 -14.81 17.20 9.16
CA LEU A 259 -14.90 17.00 7.71
C LEU A 259 -16.25 16.39 7.32
N PRO A 260 -16.75 16.63 6.09
CA PRO A 260 -17.98 16.01 5.61
C PRO A 260 -17.87 14.48 5.61
N THR A 261 -19.00 13.80 5.77
CA THR A 261 -19.07 12.34 5.64
C THR A 261 -19.32 11.94 4.18
N PRO A 262 -18.57 10.97 3.63
CA PRO A 262 -18.90 10.36 2.34
C PRO A 262 -20.31 9.75 2.34
N ALA A 263 -20.96 9.77 1.18
CA ALA A 263 -22.26 9.14 0.97
C ALA A 263 -22.21 7.61 1.08
#